data_AF-A0A368NPY1-F1
#
_entry.id   AF-A0A368NPY1-F1
#
_cell.length_a   1.000
_cell.length_b   1.000
_cell.length_c   1.000
_cell.angle_alpha   90.00
_cell.angle_beta   90.00
_cell.angle_gamma   90.00
#
_symmetry.space_group_name_H-M   'P 1'
#
loop_
_entity.id
_entity.type
_entity.pdbx_description
1 polymer ?
#
loop_
_entity_poly.entity_id
_entity_poly.type
_entity_poly.pdbx_seq_one_letter_code
_entity_poly.pdbx_strand_id
1 'polypeptide(L)'
;MAKAIATTKLIYLLCCSFLLLSCSKISPADEALYQNHIRLNRLLGDEHLELTPPLISAVSPLPSAADKTPPLKEIRYSMTEIWQYRECGLTLRMGERNSILGKVMTASQQLIYETQLLSTLELCLKQQQSNEQIKWLKTLRETKQQQLASVWQKVLWSDPIIRGLFKPPSQRHLPRRGRSTAIEGLSRLNEQMHQTITFAQQLDQSFEQILYQLQGNHYLGQLAIDSENTLAWLAITNALLRVKLPEVTCIDNKPSPAAKRLKGYLRGYYATTVQPVVSQLLRELQEVKPLLRPLYGDTEVSNTIGLLTSDDGYYQRIKTAAKHQQQTWQKLFHRCGLSLQP
;
A
#
# COMPACT_ATOMS: atom_id res chain seq x y z
N MET A 1 -55.78 6.06 26.92
CA MET A 1 -55.06 5.29 25.88
C MET A 1 -54.16 6.15 24.97
N ALA A 2 -54.56 7.36 24.57
CA ALA A 2 -53.75 8.22 23.69
C ALA A 2 -52.36 8.65 24.25
N LYS A 3 -52.24 8.92 25.56
CA LYS A 3 -50.95 9.28 26.20
C LYS A 3 -49.92 8.14 26.18
N ALA A 4 -50.37 6.89 26.32
CA ALA A 4 -49.48 5.72 26.31
C ALA A 4 -48.86 5.49 24.93
N ILE A 5 -49.63 5.69 23.85
CA ILE A 5 -49.18 5.53 22.46
C ILE A 5 -48.14 6.61 22.08
N ALA A 6 -48.30 7.83 22.60
CA ALA A 6 -47.35 8.93 22.38
C ALA A 6 -45.99 8.65 23.06
N THR A 7 -45.99 8.10 24.27
CA THR A 7 -44.75 7.73 24.98
C THR A 7 -44.03 6.57 24.29
N THR A 8 -44.74 5.58 23.76
CA THR A 8 -44.11 4.47 23.03
C THR A 8 -43.46 4.94 21.73
N LYS A 9 -44.11 5.85 20.98
CA LYS A 9 -43.53 6.44 19.77
C LYS A 9 -42.28 7.28 20.06
N LEU A 10 -42.27 8.03 21.17
CA LEU A 10 -41.11 8.82 21.58
C LEU A 10 -39.91 7.92 21.96
N ILE A 11 -40.16 6.80 22.63
CA ILE A 11 -39.12 5.82 23.00
C ILE A 11 -38.54 5.13 21.76
N TYR A 12 -39.36 4.75 20.78
CA TYR A 12 -38.85 4.19 19.51
C TYR A 12 -38.04 5.22 18.72
N LEU A 13 -38.44 6.50 18.71
CA LEU A 13 -37.68 7.57 18.06
C LEU A 13 -36.34 7.85 18.77
N LEU A 14 -36.32 7.81 20.11
CA LEU A 14 -35.09 7.94 20.90
C LEU A 14 -34.15 6.72 20.76
N CYS A 15 -34.72 5.52 20.61
CA CYS A 15 -33.96 4.29 20.40
C CYS A 15 -33.39 4.22 18.97
N CYS A 16 -34.14 4.69 17.96
CA CYS A 16 -33.64 4.84 16.60
C CYS A 16 -32.57 5.93 16.47
N SER A 17 -32.66 7.04 17.23
CA SER A 17 -31.60 8.06 17.23
C SER A 17 -30.30 7.58 17.91
N PHE A 18 -30.40 6.71 18.93
CA PHE A 18 -29.22 6.05 19.51
C PHE A 18 -28.58 5.00 18.59
N LEU A 19 -29.35 4.32 17.74
CA LEU A 19 -28.83 3.37 16.75
C LEU A 19 -28.17 4.05 15.53
N LEU A 20 -28.49 5.32 15.26
CA LEU A 20 -27.82 6.15 14.25
C LEU A 20 -26.51 6.77 14.76
N LEU A 21 -26.19 6.63 16.05
CA LEU A 21 -24.90 7.00 16.65
C LEU A 21 -23.91 5.83 16.67
N SER A 22 -24.05 4.85 15.76
CA SER A 22 -22.90 4.03 15.34
C SER A 22 -21.94 4.91 14.55
N CYS A 23 -21.24 5.77 15.30
CA CYS A 23 -20.16 6.61 14.85
C CYS A 23 -19.18 5.73 14.08
N SER A 24 -18.93 6.07 12.81
CA SER A 24 -17.81 5.53 12.04
C SER A 24 -16.56 5.69 12.90
N LYS A 25 -16.06 4.58 13.48
CA LYS A 25 -14.91 4.63 14.38
C LYS A 25 -13.69 5.05 13.56
N ILE A 26 -13.30 6.31 13.73
CA ILE A 26 -12.03 6.85 13.25
C ILE A 26 -10.89 6.02 13.87
N SER A 27 -9.83 5.80 13.11
CA SER A 27 -8.65 5.05 13.54
C SER A 27 -8.06 5.73 14.78
N PRO A 28 -7.65 4.98 15.82
CA PRO A 28 -7.00 5.56 16.99
C PRO A 28 -5.76 6.43 16.64
N ALA A 29 -5.09 6.12 15.54
CA ALA A 29 -3.96 6.89 15.02
C ALA A 29 -4.38 8.27 14.49
N ASP A 30 -5.45 8.32 13.69
CA ASP A 30 -5.98 9.57 13.16
C ASP A 30 -6.51 10.45 14.29
N GLU A 31 -7.21 9.86 15.25
CA GLU A 31 -7.70 10.56 16.44
C GLU A 31 -6.55 11.13 17.26
N ALA A 32 -5.47 10.36 17.48
CA ALA A 32 -4.29 10.83 18.20
C ALA A 32 -3.65 12.08 17.56
N LEU A 33 -3.54 12.10 16.22
CA LEU A 33 -2.97 13.21 15.45
C LEU A 33 -3.90 14.43 15.44
N TYR A 34 -5.21 14.20 15.31
CA TYR A 34 -6.22 15.25 15.41
C TYR A 34 -6.23 15.92 16.78
N GLN A 35 -6.25 15.11 17.85
CA GLN A 35 -6.21 15.62 19.23
C GLN A 35 -4.89 16.30 19.57
N ASN A 36 -3.76 15.85 19.00
CA ASN A 36 -2.47 16.55 19.09
C ASN A 36 -2.59 17.99 18.57
N HIS A 37 -3.22 18.15 17.42
CA HIS A 37 -3.42 19.45 16.81
C HIS A 37 -4.28 20.36 17.69
N ILE A 38 -5.45 19.89 18.15
CA ILE A 38 -6.35 20.66 19.05
C ILE A 38 -5.60 21.11 20.31
N ARG A 39 -4.88 20.19 20.96
CA ARG A 39 -4.18 20.46 22.21
C ARG A 39 -3.07 21.49 22.01
N LEU A 40 -2.29 21.38 20.93
CA LEU A 40 -1.25 22.36 20.61
C LEU A 40 -1.85 23.73 20.30
N ASN A 41 -2.95 23.79 19.55
CA ASN A 41 -3.60 25.06 19.25
C ASN A 41 -4.07 25.75 20.54
N ARG A 42 -4.70 25.02 21.47
CA ARG A 42 -5.09 25.57 22.78
C ARG A 42 -3.91 26.06 23.63
N LEU A 43 -2.75 25.42 23.50
CA LEU A 43 -1.56 25.78 24.28
C LEU A 43 -0.78 26.97 23.69
N LEU A 44 -0.91 27.20 22.38
CA LEU A 44 -0.07 28.13 21.61
C LEU A 44 -0.85 29.26 20.92
N GLY A 45 -2.17 29.17 20.83
CA GLY A 45 -3.04 30.12 20.15
C GLY A 45 -3.94 30.93 21.09
N ASP A 46 -4.37 32.10 20.60
CA ASP A 46 -5.63 32.73 20.97
C ASP A 46 -6.80 31.89 20.44
N GLU A 47 -7.96 31.94 21.08
CA GLU A 47 -9.18 31.15 20.79
C GLU A 47 -9.70 31.23 19.32
N HIS A 48 -9.09 32.04 18.45
CA HIS A 48 -9.60 32.41 17.13
C HIS A 48 -8.90 31.78 15.91
N LEU A 49 -7.84 30.96 16.07
CA LEU A 49 -7.31 30.20 14.93
C LEU A 49 -8.15 28.93 14.71
N GLU A 50 -9.24 29.06 13.95
CA GLU A 50 -9.94 27.90 13.37
C GLU A 50 -9.07 27.30 12.25
N LEU A 51 -8.14 26.43 12.64
CA LEU A 51 -7.40 25.63 11.68
C LEU A 51 -8.31 24.49 11.23
N THR A 52 -8.78 24.58 9.98
CA THR A 52 -9.52 23.50 9.34
C THR A 52 -8.67 22.24 9.33
N PRO A 53 -9.23 21.07 9.70
CA PRO A 53 -8.54 19.80 9.51
C PRO A 53 -8.02 19.72 8.07
N PRO A 54 -6.84 19.14 7.83
CA PRO A 54 -6.32 19.03 6.48
C PRO A 54 -7.40 18.37 5.63
N LEU A 55 -7.77 19.02 4.53
CA LEU A 55 -8.45 18.33 3.44
C LEU A 55 -7.46 17.27 2.97
N ILE A 56 -7.64 16.04 3.44
CA ILE A 56 -6.83 14.91 3.02
C ILE A 56 -7.07 14.78 1.53
N SER A 57 -6.13 15.32 0.75
CA SER A 57 -6.16 15.24 -0.69
C SER A 57 -6.21 13.77 -1.08
N ALA A 58 -6.97 13.45 -2.12
CA ALA A 58 -7.15 12.07 -2.56
C ALA A 58 -5.79 11.35 -2.67
N VAL A 59 -5.73 10.13 -2.13
CA VAL A 59 -4.56 9.25 -2.23
C VAL A 59 -4.03 9.27 -3.67
N SER A 60 -2.72 9.40 -3.85
CA SER A 60 -2.11 9.42 -5.18
C SER A 60 -2.60 8.24 -6.01
N PRO A 61 -3.05 8.47 -7.26
CA PRO A 61 -3.72 7.44 -8.04
C PRO A 61 -2.78 6.25 -8.29
N LEU A 62 -3.37 5.07 -8.48
CA LEU A 62 -2.61 3.94 -9.00
C LEU A 62 -2.37 4.15 -10.49
N PRO A 63 -1.18 3.79 -11.02
CA PRO A 63 -0.93 3.83 -12.45
C PRO A 63 -1.97 3.02 -13.22
N SER A 64 -2.32 3.48 -14.43
CA SER A 64 -3.11 2.69 -15.36
C SER A 64 -2.40 1.36 -15.63
N ALA A 65 -3.15 0.26 -15.67
CA ALA A 65 -2.58 -1.02 -16.03
C ALA A 65 -1.97 -0.96 -17.44
N ALA A 66 -2.67 -0.32 -18.39
CA ALA A 66 -2.22 -0.23 -19.78
C ALA A 66 -0.85 0.43 -19.93
N ASP A 67 -0.56 1.47 -19.13
CA ASP A 67 0.69 2.22 -19.21
C ASP A 67 1.89 1.44 -18.65
N LYS A 68 1.64 0.41 -17.85
CA LYS A 68 2.67 -0.36 -17.12
C LYS A 68 2.80 -1.80 -17.59
N THR A 69 1.92 -2.27 -18.47
CA THR A 69 2.03 -3.59 -19.09
C THR A 69 2.79 -3.51 -20.40
N PRO A 70 4.02 -4.06 -20.50
CA PRO A 70 4.75 -4.09 -21.76
C PRO A 70 3.98 -4.90 -22.82
N PRO A 71 4.06 -4.52 -24.11
CA PRO A 71 3.42 -5.28 -25.17
C PRO A 71 4.07 -6.66 -25.26
N LEU A 72 3.24 -7.70 -25.18
CA LEU A 72 3.68 -9.07 -25.43
C LEU A 72 3.65 -9.31 -26.94
N LYS A 73 4.78 -9.68 -27.53
CA LYS A 73 4.84 -10.27 -28.88
C LYS A 73 3.84 -11.42 -28.95
N GLU A 74 2.78 -11.21 -29.72
CA GLU A 74 1.79 -12.23 -30.02
C GLU A 74 2.41 -13.17 -31.05
N ILE A 75 2.37 -14.47 -30.77
CA ILE A 75 2.83 -15.48 -31.70
C ILE A 75 1.61 -16.24 -32.19
N ARG A 76 1.28 -16.04 -33.47
CA ARG A 76 0.12 -16.64 -34.11
C ARG A 76 0.55 -17.88 -34.87
N TYR A 77 -0.21 -18.96 -34.70
CA TYR A 77 0.00 -20.22 -35.37
C TYR A 77 -1.32 -20.74 -35.90
N SER A 78 -1.29 -21.32 -37.10
CA SER A 78 -2.43 -22.05 -37.63
C SER A 78 -2.61 -23.38 -36.89
N MET A 79 -3.85 -23.85 -36.81
CA MET A 79 -4.17 -25.15 -36.20
C MET A 79 -3.43 -26.30 -36.90
N THR A 80 -3.20 -26.18 -38.20
CA THR A 80 -2.48 -27.17 -39.00
C THR A 80 -0.99 -27.24 -38.64
N GLU A 81 -0.34 -26.10 -38.40
CA GLU A 81 1.07 -26.04 -37.97
C GLU A 81 1.28 -26.68 -36.59
N ILE A 82 0.31 -26.55 -35.68
CA ILE A 82 0.44 -27.09 -34.32
C ILE A 82 -0.02 -28.54 -34.19
N TRP A 83 -0.74 -29.10 -35.17
CA TRP A 83 -1.30 -30.46 -35.11
C TRP A 83 -0.24 -31.56 -35.02
N GLN A 84 0.93 -31.32 -35.64
CA GLN A 84 2.07 -32.22 -35.59
C GLN A 84 2.64 -32.42 -34.18
N TYR A 85 2.30 -31.56 -33.22
CA TYR A 85 2.79 -31.61 -31.84
C TYR A 85 1.76 -32.15 -30.84
N ARG A 86 0.74 -32.87 -31.31
CA ARG A 86 -0.34 -33.42 -30.46
C ARG A 86 0.16 -34.44 -29.44
N GLU A 87 1.14 -35.26 -29.81
CA GLU A 87 1.64 -36.37 -28.99
C GLU A 87 2.41 -35.89 -27.76
N CYS A 88 3.04 -34.72 -27.85
CA CYS A 88 3.69 -34.06 -26.72
C CYS A 88 2.78 -33.06 -25.98
N GLY A 89 1.50 -32.95 -26.35
CA GLY A 89 0.49 -32.11 -25.68
C GLY A 89 0.49 -30.63 -26.07
N LEU A 90 1.37 -30.18 -26.97
CA LEU A 90 1.45 -28.75 -27.34
C LEU A 90 0.20 -28.25 -28.07
N THR A 91 -0.42 -29.09 -28.89
CA THR A 91 -1.67 -28.73 -29.58
C THR A 91 -2.78 -28.39 -28.59
N LEU A 92 -2.95 -29.20 -27.53
CA LEU A 92 -3.93 -28.97 -26.48
C LEU A 92 -3.61 -27.66 -25.75
N ARG A 93 -2.36 -27.48 -25.33
CA ARG A 93 -1.92 -26.29 -24.60
C ARG A 93 -2.17 -25.01 -25.41
N MET A 94 -1.71 -24.95 -26.66
CA MET A 94 -1.97 -23.81 -27.54
C MET A 94 -3.48 -23.56 -27.76
N GLY A 95 -4.28 -24.63 -27.81
CA GLY A 95 -5.74 -24.57 -27.91
C GLY A 95 -6.40 -23.93 -26.68
N GLU A 96 -5.93 -24.20 -25.47
CA GLU A 96 -6.45 -23.60 -24.23
C GLU A 96 -6.37 -22.07 -24.29
N ARG A 97 -5.27 -21.52 -24.80
CA ARG A 97 -5.10 -20.07 -24.94
C ARG A 97 -6.06 -19.45 -25.95
N ASN A 98 -6.38 -20.17 -27.01
CA ASN A 98 -7.29 -19.72 -28.07
C ASN A 98 -8.78 -19.94 -27.74
N SER A 99 -9.07 -20.73 -26.70
CA SER A 99 -10.42 -20.97 -26.21
C SER A 99 -11.09 -19.71 -25.65
N ILE A 100 -12.41 -19.77 -25.45
CA ILE A 100 -13.17 -18.68 -24.82
C ILE A 100 -12.62 -18.37 -23.42
N LEU A 101 -12.34 -19.41 -22.63
CA LEU A 101 -11.74 -19.26 -21.29
C LEU A 101 -10.34 -18.67 -21.38
N GLY A 102 -9.55 -19.09 -22.38
CA GLY A 102 -8.23 -18.55 -22.68
C GLY A 102 -8.24 -17.04 -22.92
N LYS A 103 -9.24 -16.53 -23.65
CA LYS A 103 -9.35 -15.11 -23.99
C LYS A 103 -9.64 -14.21 -22.78
N VAL A 104 -10.24 -14.76 -21.72
CA VAL A 104 -10.64 -14.02 -20.51
C VAL A 104 -9.80 -14.36 -19.28
N MET A 105 -8.70 -15.08 -19.45
CA MET A 105 -7.76 -15.38 -18.35
C MET A 105 -7.34 -14.10 -17.64
N THR A 106 -7.32 -14.14 -16.31
CA THR A 106 -6.66 -13.13 -15.51
C THR A 106 -5.16 -13.12 -15.81
N ALA A 107 -4.46 -12.07 -15.41
CA ALA A 107 -3.01 -12.00 -15.60
C ALA A 107 -2.30 -13.15 -14.87
N SER A 108 -2.74 -13.50 -13.66
CA SER A 108 -2.22 -14.64 -12.90
C SER A 108 -2.40 -15.99 -13.61
N GLN A 109 -3.59 -16.24 -14.16
CA GLN A 109 -3.87 -17.46 -14.93
C GLN A 109 -3.06 -17.52 -16.22
N GLN A 110 -2.90 -16.37 -16.89
CA GLN A 110 -2.04 -16.29 -18.06
C GLN A 110 -0.59 -16.63 -17.70
N LEU A 111 -0.08 -16.17 -16.56
CA LEU A 111 1.26 -16.52 -16.11
C LEU A 111 1.42 -18.03 -15.89
N ILE A 112 0.46 -18.66 -15.19
CA ILE A 112 0.45 -20.12 -14.99
C ILE A 112 0.49 -20.82 -16.36
N TYR A 113 -0.38 -20.41 -17.29
CA TYR A 113 -0.40 -20.94 -18.65
C TYR A 113 0.96 -20.82 -19.36
N GLU A 114 1.61 -19.65 -19.33
CA GLU A 114 2.87 -19.43 -20.04
C GLU A 114 4.00 -20.29 -19.46
N THR A 115 4.05 -20.49 -18.14
CA THR A 115 5.05 -21.40 -17.52
C THR A 115 4.80 -22.86 -17.88
N GLN A 116 3.54 -23.31 -17.90
CA GLN A 116 3.18 -24.66 -18.33
C GLN A 116 3.43 -24.89 -19.82
N LEU A 117 3.26 -23.85 -20.64
CA LEU A 117 3.62 -23.89 -22.06
C LEU A 117 5.12 -24.11 -22.23
N LEU A 118 5.96 -23.43 -21.45
CA LEU A 118 7.42 -23.66 -21.50
C LEU A 118 7.79 -25.10 -21.16
N SER A 119 7.23 -25.66 -20.09
CA SER A 119 7.45 -27.06 -19.73
C SER A 119 6.94 -28.02 -20.82
N THR A 120 5.80 -27.73 -21.45
CA THR A 120 5.27 -28.50 -22.58
C THR A 120 6.22 -28.45 -23.79
N LEU A 121 6.78 -27.29 -24.10
CA LEU A 121 7.76 -27.13 -25.19
C LEU A 121 9.03 -27.93 -24.92
N GLU A 122 9.49 -28.01 -23.67
CA GLU A 122 10.62 -28.85 -23.28
C GLU A 122 10.35 -30.34 -23.46
N LEU A 123 9.14 -30.81 -23.14
CA LEU A 123 8.74 -32.18 -23.41
C LEU A 123 8.72 -32.48 -24.91
N CYS A 124 8.15 -31.57 -25.71
CA CYS A 124 8.15 -31.69 -27.16
C CYS A 124 9.56 -31.77 -27.75
N LEU A 125 10.49 -30.94 -27.27
CA LEU A 125 11.89 -30.96 -27.72
C LEU A 125 12.58 -32.31 -27.51
N LYS A 126 12.15 -33.10 -26.52
CA LYS A 126 12.68 -34.45 -26.28
C LYS A 126 12.09 -35.53 -27.19
N GLN A 127 10.92 -35.27 -27.78
CA GLN A 127 10.18 -36.24 -28.58
C GLN A 127 10.32 -36.03 -30.10
N GLN A 128 10.59 -34.80 -30.53
CA GLN A 128 10.72 -34.50 -31.97
C GLN A 128 12.06 -34.96 -32.54
N GLN A 129 12.03 -35.45 -33.78
CA GLN A 129 13.23 -35.91 -34.51
C GLN A 129 13.57 -35.03 -35.72
N SER A 130 12.63 -34.26 -36.25
CA SER A 130 12.91 -33.35 -37.37
C SER A 130 13.69 -32.12 -36.91
N ASN A 131 14.79 -31.84 -37.59
CA ASN A 131 15.61 -30.63 -37.33
C ASN A 131 14.80 -29.34 -37.46
N GLU A 132 13.84 -29.28 -38.39
CA GLU A 132 13.00 -28.11 -38.59
C GLU A 132 12.04 -27.89 -37.40
N GLN A 133 11.38 -28.96 -36.94
CA GLN A 133 10.48 -28.93 -35.78
C GLN A 133 11.25 -28.56 -34.50
N ILE A 134 12.43 -29.14 -34.30
CA ILE A 134 13.30 -28.83 -33.15
C ILE A 134 13.70 -27.35 -33.18
N LYS A 135 14.09 -26.83 -34.36
CA LYS A 135 14.46 -25.41 -34.52
C LYS A 135 13.28 -24.49 -34.17
N TRP A 136 12.09 -24.78 -34.69
CA TRP A 136 10.88 -24.02 -34.40
C TRP A 136 10.54 -24.03 -32.90
N LEU A 137 10.58 -25.21 -32.26
CA LEU A 137 10.32 -25.35 -30.82
C LEU A 137 11.33 -24.56 -29.97
N LYS A 138 12.63 -24.58 -30.33
CA LYS A 138 13.66 -23.81 -29.64
C LYS A 138 13.40 -22.31 -29.74
N THR A 139 13.14 -21.80 -30.95
CA THR A 139 12.85 -20.37 -31.17
C THR A 139 11.60 -19.91 -30.41
N LEU A 140 10.53 -20.73 -30.42
CA LEU A 140 9.32 -20.44 -29.67
C LEU A 140 9.59 -20.42 -28.16
N ARG A 141 10.27 -21.43 -27.63
CA ARG A 141 10.62 -21.50 -26.20
C ARG A 141 11.46 -20.30 -25.77
N GLU A 142 12.50 -19.97 -26.53
CA GLU A 142 13.37 -18.81 -26.26
C GLU A 142 12.56 -17.50 -26.25
N THR A 143 11.68 -17.31 -27.23
CA THR A 143 10.80 -16.13 -27.28
C THR A 143 9.91 -16.06 -26.05
N LYS A 144 9.26 -17.17 -25.69
CA LYS A 144 8.35 -17.23 -24.52
C LYS A 144 9.08 -17.03 -23.20
N GLN A 145 10.28 -17.60 -23.06
CA GLN A 145 11.12 -17.44 -21.88
C GLN A 145 11.56 -15.98 -21.71
N GLN A 146 11.96 -15.30 -22.79
CA GLN A 146 12.28 -13.86 -22.76
C GLN A 146 11.08 -12.99 -22.37
N GLN A 147 9.85 -13.44 -22.65
CA GLN A 147 8.63 -12.73 -22.30
C GLN A 147 8.16 -12.96 -20.86
N LEU A 148 8.70 -13.93 -20.11
CA LEU A 148 8.23 -14.26 -18.75
C LEU A 148 8.27 -13.06 -17.81
N ALA A 149 9.32 -12.25 -17.87
CA ALA A 149 9.42 -11.02 -17.06
C ALA A 149 8.27 -10.04 -17.36
N SER A 150 7.95 -9.87 -18.65
CA SER A 150 6.82 -9.04 -19.10
C SER A 150 5.47 -9.60 -18.67
N VAL A 151 5.29 -10.92 -18.70
CA VAL A 151 4.06 -11.59 -18.22
C VAL A 151 3.92 -11.40 -16.70
N TRP A 152 5.01 -11.50 -15.94
CA TRP A 152 5.02 -11.19 -14.51
C TRP A 152 4.68 -9.74 -14.21
N GLN A 153 5.28 -8.79 -14.93
CA GLN A 153 4.89 -7.38 -14.81
C GLN A 153 3.40 -7.20 -15.09
N LYS A 154 2.84 -7.93 -16.06
CA LYS A 154 1.40 -7.93 -16.30
C LYS A 154 0.59 -8.38 -15.08
N VAL A 155 1.03 -9.41 -14.35
CA VAL A 155 0.39 -9.79 -13.07
C VAL A 155 0.41 -8.61 -12.10
N LEU A 156 1.60 -8.04 -11.84
CA LEU A 156 1.77 -6.97 -10.85
C LEU A 156 0.95 -5.72 -11.14
N TRP A 157 0.75 -5.39 -12.42
CA TRP A 157 0.11 -4.15 -12.85
C TRP A 157 -1.34 -4.30 -13.27
N SER A 158 -1.82 -5.49 -13.61
CA SER A 158 -3.19 -5.67 -14.14
C SER A 158 -4.04 -6.66 -13.35
N ASP A 159 -3.44 -7.50 -12.52
CA ASP A 159 -4.22 -8.45 -11.72
C ASP A 159 -5.10 -7.72 -10.68
N PRO A 160 -6.42 -8.00 -10.63
CA PRO A 160 -7.33 -7.27 -9.75
C PRO A 160 -7.04 -7.47 -8.26
N ILE A 161 -6.54 -8.65 -7.87
CA ILE A 161 -6.23 -8.96 -6.47
C ILE A 161 -4.99 -8.19 -6.05
N ILE A 162 -3.91 -8.25 -6.85
CA ILE A 162 -2.67 -7.52 -6.57
C ILE A 162 -2.91 -6.02 -6.54
N ARG A 163 -3.61 -5.47 -7.54
CA ARG A 163 -3.99 -4.05 -7.55
C ARG A 163 -4.88 -3.69 -6.35
N GLY A 164 -5.68 -4.63 -5.87
CA GLY A 164 -6.55 -4.47 -4.70
C GLY A 164 -5.80 -4.11 -3.42
N LEU A 165 -4.58 -4.65 -3.24
CA LEU A 165 -3.73 -4.37 -2.07
C LEU A 165 -3.48 -2.88 -1.85
N PHE A 166 -3.28 -2.16 -2.95
CA PHE A 166 -2.98 -0.72 -2.95
C PHE A 166 -4.22 0.16 -3.05
N LYS A 167 -5.40 -0.42 -3.31
CA LYS A 167 -6.64 0.34 -3.30
C LYS A 167 -7.03 0.64 -1.86
N PRO A 168 -7.21 1.92 -1.50
CA PRO A 168 -7.73 2.26 -0.19
C PRO A 168 -9.15 1.70 0.00
N PRO A 169 -9.53 1.29 1.23
CA PRO A 169 -10.92 0.93 1.52
C PRO A 169 -11.83 2.15 1.32
N SER A 170 -13.12 1.89 1.06
CA SER A 170 -14.13 2.96 0.91
C SER A 170 -14.23 3.86 2.15
N GLN A 171 -13.97 3.30 3.34
CA GLN A 171 -13.86 4.05 4.59
C GLN A 171 -12.39 4.27 4.94
N ARG A 172 -11.90 5.50 4.74
CA ARG A 172 -10.46 5.85 4.83
C ARG A 172 -9.89 5.90 6.24
N HIS A 173 -10.73 5.94 7.27
CA HIS A 173 -10.31 6.08 8.67
C HIS A 173 -10.41 4.76 9.45
N LEU A 174 -10.48 3.61 8.78
CA LEU A 174 -10.55 2.33 9.49
C LEU A 174 -9.18 1.89 10.00
N PRO A 175 -9.12 1.17 11.14
CA PRO A 175 -7.88 0.55 11.59
C PRO A 175 -7.27 -0.36 10.51
N ARG A 176 -5.94 -0.31 10.35
CA ARG A 176 -5.18 -1.22 9.47
C ARG A 176 -5.42 -2.67 9.87
N ARG A 177 -5.83 -3.51 8.92
CA ARG A 177 -5.99 -4.97 9.07
C ARG A 177 -5.25 -5.70 7.95
N GLY A 178 -4.99 -6.99 8.14
CA GLY A 178 -4.39 -7.84 7.10
C GLY A 178 -2.88 -7.64 6.88
N ARG A 179 -2.18 -6.95 7.79
CA ARG A 179 -0.72 -6.72 7.70
C ARG A 179 0.07 -8.01 7.54
N SER A 180 -0.15 -9.01 8.40
CA SER A 180 0.58 -10.30 8.36
C SER A 180 0.36 -11.02 7.03
N THR A 181 -0.90 -11.14 6.61
CA THR A 181 -1.27 -11.77 5.33
C THR A 181 -0.67 -11.04 4.13
N ALA A 182 -0.65 -9.70 4.15
CA ALA A 182 -0.03 -8.92 3.08
C ALA A 182 1.48 -9.14 3.03
N ILE A 183 2.16 -9.11 4.17
CA ILE A 183 3.61 -9.32 4.26
C ILE A 183 3.98 -10.73 3.77
N GLU A 184 3.28 -11.75 4.26
CA GLU A 184 3.51 -13.14 3.85
C GLU A 184 3.27 -13.33 2.35
N GLY A 185 2.15 -12.82 1.83
CA GLY A 185 1.82 -12.92 0.41
C GLY A 185 2.83 -12.18 -0.47
N LEU A 186 3.28 -10.98 -0.10
CA LEU A 186 4.33 -10.26 -0.82
C LEU A 186 5.67 -11.01 -0.80
N SER A 187 6.02 -11.64 0.31
CA SER A 187 7.23 -12.47 0.41
C SER A 187 7.15 -13.67 -0.54
N ARG A 188 6.01 -14.38 -0.55
CA ARG A 188 5.79 -15.52 -1.45
C ARG A 188 5.77 -15.09 -2.93
N LEU A 189 5.18 -13.93 -3.24
CA LEU A 189 5.22 -13.36 -4.60
C LEU A 189 6.64 -13.07 -5.06
N ASN A 190 7.49 -12.50 -4.19
CA ASN A 190 8.90 -12.28 -4.52
C ASN A 190 9.64 -13.58 -4.82
N GLU A 191 9.45 -14.60 -3.97
CA GLU A 191 10.07 -15.91 -4.17
C GLU A 191 9.63 -16.54 -5.49
N GLN A 192 8.32 -16.57 -5.76
CA GLN A 192 7.76 -17.14 -6.99
C GLN A 192 8.19 -16.36 -8.24
N MET A 193 8.27 -15.02 -8.15
CA MET A 193 8.77 -14.20 -9.25
C MET A 193 10.23 -14.54 -9.57
N HIS A 194 11.09 -14.64 -8.56
CA HIS A 194 12.49 -15.00 -8.76
C HIS A 194 12.63 -16.40 -9.36
N GLN A 195 11.94 -17.39 -8.79
CA GLN A 195 11.92 -18.77 -9.27
C GLN A 195 11.47 -18.86 -10.74
N THR A 196 10.39 -18.17 -11.08
CA THR A 196 9.81 -18.23 -12.43
C THR A 196 10.66 -17.48 -13.46
N ILE A 197 11.13 -16.27 -13.16
CA ILE A 197 11.89 -15.46 -14.13
C ILE A 197 13.29 -16.05 -14.34
N THR A 198 13.97 -16.49 -13.28
CA THR A 198 15.35 -16.96 -13.36
C THR A 198 15.44 -18.41 -13.85
N PHE A 199 14.56 -19.29 -13.40
CA PHE A 199 14.65 -20.73 -13.67
C PHE A 199 13.54 -21.25 -14.58
N ALA A 200 12.66 -20.39 -15.10
CA ALA A 200 11.48 -20.78 -15.85
C ALA A 200 10.63 -21.83 -15.11
N GLN A 201 10.61 -21.75 -13.77
CA GLN A 201 9.90 -22.72 -12.93
C GLN A 201 8.42 -22.75 -13.31
N GLN A 202 7.89 -23.97 -13.47
CA GLN A 202 6.48 -24.17 -13.77
C GLN A 202 5.64 -23.78 -12.55
N LEU A 203 4.63 -22.94 -12.78
CA LEU A 203 3.61 -22.63 -11.79
C LEU A 203 2.40 -23.55 -11.98
N ASP A 204 1.71 -23.78 -10.88
CA ASP A 204 0.45 -24.51 -10.84
C ASP A 204 -0.61 -23.70 -10.08
N GLN A 205 -1.73 -24.34 -9.76
CA GLN A 205 -2.85 -23.70 -9.06
C GLN A 205 -2.50 -23.26 -7.62
N SER A 206 -1.39 -23.73 -7.03
CA SER A 206 -0.92 -23.23 -5.73
C SER A 206 -0.48 -21.76 -5.78
N PHE A 207 -0.11 -21.26 -6.97
CA PHE A 207 0.15 -19.84 -7.16
C PHE A 207 -1.12 -19.00 -6.96
N GLU A 208 -2.27 -19.45 -7.47
CA GLU A 208 -3.57 -18.78 -7.23
C GLU A 208 -3.96 -18.78 -5.75
N GLN A 209 -3.51 -19.77 -4.96
CA GLN A 209 -3.76 -19.78 -3.52
C GLN A 209 -3.06 -18.60 -2.81
N ILE A 210 -1.90 -18.14 -3.29
CA ILE A 210 -1.24 -16.93 -2.79
C ILE A 210 -2.15 -15.73 -3.01
N LEU A 211 -2.71 -15.59 -4.21
CA LEU A 211 -3.60 -14.49 -4.56
C LEU A 211 -4.91 -14.56 -3.77
N TYR A 212 -5.50 -15.74 -3.65
CA TYR A 212 -6.72 -15.93 -2.88
C TYR A 212 -6.57 -15.47 -1.41
N GLN A 213 -5.43 -15.76 -0.78
CA GLN A 213 -5.14 -15.27 0.58
C GLN A 213 -5.05 -13.74 0.66
N LEU A 214 -4.64 -13.09 -0.43
CA LEU A 214 -4.55 -11.63 -0.55
C LEU A 214 -5.87 -10.97 -0.96
N GLN A 215 -6.89 -11.75 -1.34
CA GLN A 215 -8.17 -11.22 -1.80
C GLN A 215 -8.86 -10.38 -0.73
N GLY A 216 -9.26 -9.15 -1.10
CA GLY A 216 -9.92 -8.22 -0.19
C GLY A 216 -8.99 -7.60 0.86
N ASN A 217 -7.69 -7.89 0.81
CA ASN A 217 -6.71 -7.20 1.64
C ASN A 217 -6.42 -5.81 1.06
N HIS A 218 -6.52 -4.77 1.89
CA HIS A 218 -6.30 -3.37 1.51
C HIS A 218 -5.18 -2.71 2.34
N TYR A 219 -4.32 -3.52 2.95
CA TYR A 219 -3.31 -3.06 3.92
C TYR A 219 -2.40 -1.97 3.34
N LEU A 220 -1.87 -2.15 2.11
CA LEU A 220 -0.95 -1.18 1.51
C LEU A 220 -1.66 0.13 1.13
N GLY A 221 -2.91 0.05 0.68
CA GLY A 221 -3.76 1.21 0.43
C GLY A 221 -4.05 2.01 1.70
N GLN A 222 -4.34 1.33 2.82
CA GLN A 222 -4.53 1.99 4.11
C GLN A 222 -3.21 2.57 4.64
N LEU A 223 -2.10 1.86 4.48
CA LEU A 223 -0.77 2.36 4.84
C LEU A 223 -0.41 3.66 4.08
N ALA A 224 -0.78 3.74 2.80
CA ALA A 224 -0.63 4.95 2.01
C ALA A 224 -1.52 6.10 2.53
N ILE A 225 -2.80 5.84 2.83
CA ILE A 225 -3.68 6.84 3.46
C ILE A 225 -3.07 7.37 4.76
N ASP A 226 -2.67 6.46 5.65
CA ASP A 226 -2.16 6.84 6.97
C ASP A 226 -0.86 7.64 6.86
N SER A 227 -0.08 7.39 5.80
CA SER A 227 1.12 8.16 5.45
C SER A 227 0.79 9.57 4.99
N GLU A 228 -0.16 9.73 4.08
CA GLU A 228 -0.64 11.06 3.64
C GLU A 228 -1.26 11.85 4.81
N ASN A 229 -2.10 11.21 5.61
CA ASN A 229 -2.71 11.82 6.81
C ASN A 229 -1.65 12.32 7.78
N THR A 230 -0.67 11.46 8.08
CA THR A 230 0.43 11.80 9.00
C THR A 230 1.26 12.95 8.45
N LEU A 231 1.57 12.95 7.15
CA LEU A 231 2.30 14.05 6.51
C LEU A 231 1.54 15.37 6.60
N ALA A 232 0.24 15.36 6.33
CA ALA A 232 -0.61 16.55 6.42
C ALA A 232 -0.64 17.11 7.86
N TRP A 233 -0.83 16.25 8.86
CA TRP A 233 -0.81 16.65 10.26
C TRP A 233 0.54 17.18 10.72
N LEU A 234 1.63 16.54 10.31
CA LEU A 234 2.98 17.02 10.61
C LEU A 234 3.27 18.37 9.93
N ALA A 235 2.79 18.59 8.70
CA ALA A 235 2.95 19.86 7.99
C ALA A 235 2.24 21.01 8.73
N ILE A 236 0.96 20.83 9.06
CA ILE A 236 0.17 21.82 9.82
C ILE A 236 0.83 22.09 11.18
N THR A 237 1.20 21.04 11.90
CA THR A 237 1.81 21.18 13.22
C THR A 237 3.16 21.90 13.14
N ASN A 238 4.01 21.53 12.18
CA ASN A 238 5.30 22.20 11.98
C ASN A 238 5.14 23.68 11.64
N ALA A 239 4.14 24.05 10.83
CA ALA A 239 3.84 25.44 10.52
C ALA A 239 3.43 26.22 11.77
N LEU A 240 2.50 25.67 12.56
CA LEU A 240 2.06 26.28 13.84
C LEU A 240 3.24 26.49 14.79
N LEU A 241 4.06 25.45 15.00
CA LEU A 241 5.20 25.53 15.92
C LEU A 241 6.25 26.55 15.46
N ARG A 242 6.51 26.64 14.15
CA ARG A 242 7.46 27.61 13.60
C ARG A 242 7.05 29.05 13.87
N VAL A 243 5.75 29.34 13.84
CA VAL A 243 5.21 30.69 14.11
C VAL A 243 5.12 30.97 15.61
N LYS A 244 4.57 30.03 16.38
CA LYS A 244 4.18 30.28 17.78
C LYS A 244 5.25 30.01 18.83
N LEU A 245 6.16 29.05 18.61
CA LEU A 245 7.22 28.80 19.60
C LEU A 245 8.20 29.97 19.78
N PRO A 246 8.55 30.77 18.76
CA PRO A 246 9.34 31.98 18.94
C PRO A 246 8.72 32.99 19.94
N GLU A 247 7.39 33.12 19.97
CA GLU A 247 6.63 34.03 20.85
C GLU A 247 6.70 33.62 22.34
N VAL A 248 7.06 32.37 22.65
CA VAL A 248 7.16 31.88 24.03
C VAL A 248 8.37 32.48 24.74
N THR A 249 8.13 33.37 25.69
CA THR A 249 9.17 34.09 26.43
C THR A 249 9.93 33.18 27.41
N CYS A 250 11.24 33.40 27.50
CA CYS A 250 12.14 32.80 28.50
C CYS A 250 13.18 33.86 28.89
N ILE A 251 13.24 34.21 30.18
CA ILE A 251 14.10 35.28 30.72
C ILE A 251 15.24 34.63 31.49
N ASP A 252 16.49 35.00 31.21
CA ASP A 252 17.70 34.46 31.84
C ASP A 252 17.76 32.93 31.84
N ASN A 253 17.43 32.30 30.69
CA ASN A 253 17.31 30.84 30.54
C ASN A 253 16.32 30.18 31.54
N LYS A 254 15.37 30.93 32.09
CA LYS A 254 14.31 30.40 32.95
C LYS A 254 13.00 30.24 32.17
N PRO A 255 12.32 29.09 32.32
CA PRO A 255 11.11 28.81 31.57
C PRO A 255 9.91 29.59 32.11
N SER A 256 9.19 30.28 31.22
CA SER A 256 7.87 30.85 31.53
C SER A 256 6.84 29.75 31.88
N PRO A 257 5.70 30.10 32.50
CA PRO A 257 4.60 29.16 32.70
C PRO A 257 4.14 28.47 31.40
N ALA A 258 4.14 29.19 30.27
CA ALA A 258 3.83 28.63 28.96
C ALA A 258 4.86 27.56 28.54
N ALA A 259 6.16 27.83 28.67
CA ALA A 259 7.21 26.86 28.38
C ALA A 259 7.09 25.60 29.26
N LYS A 260 6.75 25.75 30.54
CA LYS A 260 6.51 24.61 31.46
C LYS A 260 5.30 23.77 31.03
N ARG A 261 4.19 24.40 30.64
CA ARG A 261 3.00 23.70 30.11
C ARG A 261 3.32 22.93 28.84
N LEU A 262 4.07 23.52 27.91
CA LEU A 262 4.50 22.86 26.67
C LEU A 262 5.42 21.66 26.94
N LYS A 263 6.33 21.78 27.91
CA LYS A 263 7.14 20.64 28.37
C LYS A 263 6.27 19.52 28.96
N GLY A 264 5.29 19.87 29.79
CA GLY A 264 4.33 18.92 30.34
C GLY A 264 3.51 18.24 29.25
N TYR A 265 3.04 18.99 28.25
CA TYR A 265 2.35 18.47 27.07
C TYR A 265 3.20 17.47 26.28
N LEU A 266 4.45 17.83 26.00
CA LEU A 266 5.35 16.97 25.24
C LEU A 266 5.61 15.64 25.96
N ARG A 267 5.93 15.70 27.25
CA ARG A 267 6.16 14.49 28.06
C ARG A 267 4.88 13.67 28.24
N GLY A 268 3.75 14.34 28.44
CA GLY A 268 2.47 13.72 28.72
C GLY A 268 1.82 13.14 27.48
N TYR A 269 1.33 13.99 26.57
CA TYR A 269 0.49 13.57 25.45
C TYR A 269 1.31 13.20 24.22
N TYR A 270 2.27 14.04 23.81
CA TYR A 270 3.00 13.80 22.57
C TYR A 270 3.85 12.52 22.64
N ALA A 271 4.69 12.37 23.67
CA ALA A 271 5.60 11.24 23.81
C ALA A 271 4.88 9.90 23.99
N THR A 272 3.72 9.89 24.65
CA THR A 272 2.99 8.64 24.97
C THR A 272 1.94 8.27 23.92
N THR A 273 1.44 9.24 23.14
CA THR A 273 0.31 9.03 22.23
C THR A 273 0.71 9.28 20.76
N VAL A 274 1.32 10.43 20.47
CA VAL A 274 1.62 10.84 19.08
C VAL A 274 2.89 10.16 18.55
N GLN A 275 3.97 10.21 19.33
CA GLN A 275 5.25 9.63 18.94
C GLN A 275 5.15 8.12 18.65
N PRO A 276 4.42 7.30 19.43
CA PRO A 276 4.24 5.89 19.10
C PRO A 276 3.48 5.66 17.80
N VAL A 277 2.47 6.47 17.49
CA VAL A 277 1.71 6.40 16.22
C VAL A 277 2.65 6.64 15.03
N VAL A 278 3.42 7.72 15.05
CA VAL A 278 4.38 8.04 13.98
C VAL A 278 5.49 6.98 13.89
N SER A 279 5.98 6.50 15.03
CA SER A 279 7.03 5.47 15.07
C SER A 279 6.54 4.12 14.52
N GLN A 280 5.30 3.75 14.82
CA GLN A 280 4.69 2.53 14.30
C GLN A 280 4.51 2.62 12.78
N LEU A 281 4.03 3.74 12.27
CA LEU A 281 3.91 3.97 10.84
C LEU A 281 5.26 3.87 10.12
N LEU A 282 6.30 4.49 10.66
CA LEU A 282 7.66 4.40 10.11
C LEU A 282 8.20 2.96 10.10
N ARG A 283 7.93 2.17 11.14
CA ARG A 283 8.30 0.74 11.17
C ARG A 283 7.60 -0.06 10.08
N GLU A 284 6.29 0.13 9.92
CA GLU A 284 5.51 -0.55 8.90
C GLU A 284 5.97 -0.19 7.48
N LEU A 285 6.25 1.10 7.22
CA LEU A 285 6.82 1.55 5.95
C LEU A 285 8.19 0.91 5.67
N GLN A 286 9.03 0.79 6.70
CA GLN A 286 10.36 0.19 6.57
C GLN A 286 10.31 -1.32 6.34
N GLU A 287 9.29 -2.00 6.86
CA GLU A 287 9.07 -3.44 6.69
C GLU A 287 8.54 -3.78 5.30
N VAL A 288 7.58 -3.02 4.76
CA VAL A 288 6.99 -3.32 3.44
C VAL A 288 7.91 -2.96 2.28
N LYS A 289 8.74 -1.92 2.44
CA LYS A 289 9.63 -1.43 1.39
C LYS A 289 10.52 -2.50 0.75
N PRO A 290 11.28 -3.33 1.50
CA PRO A 290 12.10 -4.39 0.90
C PRO A 290 11.28 -5.48 0.20
N LEU A 291 10.00 -5.65 0.55
CA LEU A 291 9.11 -6.61 -0.13
C LEU A 291 8.55 -6.03 -1.43
N LEU A 292 8.35 -4.72 -1.51
CA LEU A 292 7.82 -4.06 -2.70
C LEU A 292 8.89 -3.67 -3.72
N ARG A 293 10.12 -3.39 -3.28
CA ARG A 293 11.21 -2.92 -4.16
C ARG A 293 11.57 -3.93 -5.27
N PRO A 294 11.65 -5.25 -5.05
CA PRO A 294 11.92 -6.19 -6.14
C PRO A 294 10.77 -6.26 -7.15
N LEU A 295 9.53 -6.03 -6.71
CA LEU A 295 8.32 -6.08 -7.54
C LEU A 295 8.10 -4.78 -8.34
N TYR A 296 8.43 -3.62 -7.75
CA TYR A 296 8.00 -2.30 -8.24
C TYR A 296 9.11 -1.23 -8.23
N GLY A 297 10.39 -1.61 -8.11
CA GLY A 297 11.51 -0.69 -7.87
C GLY A 297 11.67 0.47 -8.85
N ASP A 298 11.26 0.29 -10.11
CA ASP A 298 11.38 1.32 -11.17
C ASP A 298 10.14 2.25 -11.26
N THR A 299 9.28 2.22 -10.24
CA THR A 299 8.03 2.99 -10.26
C THR A 299 8.26 4.45 -9.87
N GLU A 300 7.70 5.36 -10.66
CA GLU A 300 7.75 6.80 -10.41
C GLU A 300 7.15 7.19 -9.05
N VAL A 301 7.81 8.11 -8.33
CA VAL A 301 7.47 8.57 -6.97
C VAL A 301 6.20 9.44 -6.92
N SER A 302 5.51 9.63 -8.04
CA SER A 302 4.27 10.41 -8.15
C SER A 302 3.00 9.60 -7.84
N ASN A 303 3.09 8.26 -7.78
CA ASN A 303 1.95 7.39 -7.47
C ASN A 303 2.13 6.65 -6.14
N THR A 304 1.03 6.05 -5.64
CA THR A 304 1.02 5.34 -4.35
C THR A 304 2.10 4.26 -4.23
N ILE A 305 2.34 3.48 -5.30
CA ILE A 305 3.33 2.40 -5.28
C ILE A 305 4.74 2.98 -5.19
N GLY A 306 5.06 3.98 -6.02
CA GLY A 306 6.37 4.66 -5.97
C GLY A 306 6.64 5.35 -4.63
N LEU A 307 5.62 5.94 -4.00
CA LEU A 307 5.75 6.54 -2.67
C LEU A 307 6.02 5.50 -1.57
N LEU A 308 5.53 4.26 -1.72
CA LEU A 308 5.80 3.15 -0.79
C LEU A 308 7.18 2.51 -1.02
N THR A 309 7.70 2.51 -2.24
CA THR A 309 8.96 1.83 -2.58
C THR A 309 10.18 2.73 -2.60
N SER A 310 10.02 4.02 -2.90
CA SER A 310 11.16 4.89 -3.18
C SER A 310 11.99 5.24 -1.94
N ASP A 311 13.25 5.60 -2.17
CA ASP A 311 14.15 6.14 -1.15
C ASP A 311 13.74 7.53 -0.68
N ASP A 312 13.05 8.33 -1.48
CA ASP A 312 12.48 9.66 -1.14
C ASP A 312 10.94 9.64 -0.95
N GLY A 313 10.37 8.45 -0.79
CA GLY A 313 8.94 8.21 -0.58
C GLY A 313 8.43 8.54 0.84
N TYR A 314 7.31 7.92 1.23
CA TYR A 314 6.62 8.19 2.50
C TYR A 314 7.52 8.13 3.73
N TYR A 315 8.37 7.10 3.82
CA TYR A 315 9.27 6.91 4.97
C TYR A 315 10.17 8.13 5.20
N GLN A 316 10.88 8.61 4.17
CA GLN A 316 11.79 9.74 4.35
C GLN A 316 11.05 11.06 4.56
N ARG A 317 9.91 11.27 3.88
CA ARG A 317 9.10 12.47 4.06
C ARG A 317 8.61 12.59 5.50
N ILE A 318 8.06 11.52 6.05
CA ILE A 318 7.57 11.49 7.45
C ILE A 318 8.74 11.63 8.43
N LYS A 319 9.83 10.88 8.23
CA LYS A 319 11.02 10.96 9.08
C LYS A 319 11.59 12.38 9.12
N THR A 320 11.67 13.04 7.97
CA THR A 320 12.17 14.42 7.87
C THR A 320 11.24 15.41 8.56
N ALA A 321 9.93 15.29 8.33
CA ALA A 321 8.93 16.16 8.97
C ALA A 321 8.91 16.01 10.50
N ALA A 322 9.01 14.77 11.01
CA ALA A 322 9.12 14.49 12.44
C ALA A 322 10.43 15.03 13.05
N LYS A 323 11.55 14.88 12.34
CA LYS A 323 12.85 15.43 12.76
C LYS A 323 12.81 16.96 12.86
N HIS A 324 12.22 17.64 11.87
CA HIS A 324 12.04 19.09 11.92
C HIS A 324 11.20 19.52 13.13
N GLN A 325 10.14 18.78 13.43
CA GLN A 325 9.31 19.02 14.62
C GLN A 325 10.13 18.92 15.90
N GLN A 326 10.89 17.82 16.06
CA GLN A 326 11.78 17.60 17.20
C GLN A 326 12.80 18.73 17.37
N GLN A 327 13.43 19.16 16.28
CA GLN A 327 14.40 20.26 16.30
C GLN A 327 13.77 21.59 16.74
N THR A 328 12.53 21.84 16.34
CA THR A 328 11.80 23.07 16.74
C THR A 328 11.54 23.08 18.25
N TRP A 329 11.17 21.93 18.83
CA TRP A 329 11.03 21.79 20.29
C TRP A 329 12.37 21.94 21.03
N GLN A 330 13.45 21.35 20.50
CA GLN A 330 14.78 21.47 21.08
C GLN A 330 15.24 22.93 21.17
N LYS A 331 14.99 23.74 20.14
CA LYS A 331 15.32 25.18 20.15
C LYS A 331 14.63 25.93 21.27
N LEU A 332 13.32 25.72 21.45
CA LEU A 332 12.58 26.34 22.55
C LEU A 332 13.18 25.92 23.90
N PHE A 333 13.37 24.64 24.12
CA PHE A 333 13.81 24.16 25.43
C PHE A 333 15.24 24.57 25.78
N HIS A 334 16.14 24.59 24.80
CA HIS A 334 17.49 25.11 24.99
C HIS A 334 17.47 26.59 25.40
N ARG A 335 16.67 27.43 24.72
CA ARG A 335 16.47 28.84 25.07
C ARG A 335 15.90 29.04 26.49
N CYS A 336 15.17 28.06 27.01
CA CYS A 336 14.48 28.13 28.28
C CYS A 336 15.18 27.35 29.42
N GLY A 337 16.42 26.89 29.22
CA GLY A 337 17.15 26.09 30.21
C GLY A 337 16.46 24.76 30.55
N LEU A 338 15.64 24.23 29.63
CA LEU A 338 14.91 22.97 29.79
C LEU A 338 15.61 21.85 29.01
N SER A 339 15.63 20.64 29.59
CA SER A 339 15.99 19.42 28.86
C SER A 339 14.77 18.73 28.26
N LEU A 340 14.93 18.20 27.03
CA LEU A 340 14.18 17.05 26.50
C LEU A 340 14.82 15.77 27.08
N GLN A 341 14.73 15.55 28.37
CA GLN A 341 14.94 14.20 28.90
C GLN A 341 13.59 13.48 28.97
N PRO A 342 13.57 12.15 28.79
CA PRO A 342 12.35 11.34 28.80
C PRO A 342 11.52 11.51 30.08
#